data_AF-A0A383A8K8-F1
#
_entry.id   AF-A0A383A8K8-F1
#
_cell.length_a   1.000
_cell.length_b   1.000
_cell.length_c   1.000
_cell.angle_alpha   90.00
_cell.angle_beta   90.00
_cell.angle_gamma   90.00
#
_symmetry.space_group_name_H-M   'P 1'
#
loop_
_entity.id
_entity.type
_entity.pdbx_description
1 polymer ?
#
loop_
_entity_poly.entity_id
_entity_poly.type
_entity_poly.pdbx_seq_one_letter_code
_entity_poly.pdbx_strand_id
1 'polypeptide(L)'
;MFKKNNPSKKNTDKSEKEIANKKKEPWVSVLTTHVDKTNPRNGFFELDWNDYFVQSLKLNGYRGKTDEEVVDKWFQDLCLNVAKETGNEDNVGNSGYVNKVVRDDGKT
;
A
#
# COMPACT_ATOMS: atom_id res chain seq x y z
N MET A 1 4.65 -17.76 -30.11
CA MET A 1 4.87 -16.37 -29.64
C MET A 1 3.66 -15.93 -28.83
N PHE A 2 3.77 -15.86 -27.50
CA PHE A 2 2.66 -15.46 -26.62
C PHE A 2 2.68 -13.93 -26.45
N LYS A 3 1.64 -13.25 -26.94
CA LYS A 3 1.39 -11.83 -26.66
C LYS A 3 0.89 -11.70 -25.22
N LYS A 4 1.70 -11.10 -24.34
CA LYS A 4 1.24 -10.62 -23.02
C LYS A 4 0.34 -9.41 -23.24
N ASN A 5 -0.96 -9.62 -23.36
CA ASN A 5 -1.94 -8.56 -23.20
C ASN A 5 -2.01 -8.24 -21.71
N ASN A 6 -1.34 -7.17 -21.30
CA ASN A 6 -1.60 -6.54 -20.01
C ASN A 6 -2.80 -5.60 -20.23
N PRO A 7 -4.02 -5.92 -19.75
CA PRO A 7 -5.12 -4.99 -19.90
C PRO A 7 -4.86 -3.82 -18.96
N SER A 8 -4.31 -2.73 -19.50
CA SER A 8 -4.43 -1.42 -18.87
C SER A 8 -5.93 -1.13 -18.75
N LYS A 9 -6.53 -1.39 -17.59
CA LYS A 9 -7.93 -1.08 -17.30
C LYS A 9 -8.13 0.42 -17.46
N LYS A 10 -8.59 0.84 -18.64
CA LYS A 10 -9.15 2.18 -18.84
C LYS A 10 -10.59 2.15 -18.35
N ASN A 11 -10.79 2.81 -17.21
CA ASN A 11 -12.07 3.07 -16.54
C ASN A 11 -13.02 3.86 -17.45
N THR A 12 -14.23 3.34 -17.68
CA THR A 12 -15.36 4.08 -18.29
C THR A 12 -16.57 4.22 -17.36
N ASP A 13 -16.42 3.84 -16.09
CA ASP A 13 -17.27 4.31 -15.00
C ASP A 13 -16.46 5.33 -14.19
N LYS A 14 -17.11 6.36 -13.64
CA LYS A 14 -16.48 7.38 -12.78
C LYS A 14 -15.49 6.69 -11.84
N SER A 15 -14.22 7.09 -11.88
CA SER A 15 -13.19 6.48 -11.03
C SER A 15 -13.67 6.48 -9.58
N GLU A 16 -13.42 5.43 -8.81
CA GLU A 16 -13.84 5.32 -7.40
C GLU A 16 -13.45 6.58 -6.59
N LYS A 17 -12.28 7.14 -6.93
CA LYS A 17 -11.79 8.43 -6.43
C LYS A 17 -12.75 9.59 -6.69
N GLU A 18 -13.34 9.69 -7.88
CA GLU A 18 -14.32 10.74 -8.22
C GLU A 18 -15.62 10.58 -7.43
N ILE A 19 -16.04 9.34 -7.18
CA ILE A 19 -17.23 9.05 -6.37
C ILE A 19 -16.97 9.47 -4.92
N ALA A 20 -15.82 9.10 -4.36
CA ALA A 20 -15.42 9.50 -3.02
C ALA A 20 -15.29 11.03 -2.89
N ASN A 21 -14.72 11.69 -3.91
CA ASN A 21 -14.63 13.16 -3.95
C ASN A 21 -16.01 13.84 -3.91
N LYS A 22 -16.99 13.30 -4.64
CA LYS A 22 -18.37 13.83 -4.61
C LYS A 22 -19.03 13.64 -3.24
N LYS A 23 -18.70 12.56 -2.54
CA LYS A 23 -19.19 12.27 -1.19
C LYS A 23 -18.39 12.94 -0.08
N LYS A 24 -17.24 13.57 -0.40
CA LYS A 24 -16.28 14.12 0.55
C LYS A 24 -15.71 13.08 1.51
N GLU A 25 -15.53 11.86 1.01
CA GLU A 25 -15.03 10.73 1.78
C GLU A 25 -13.52 10.53 1.52
N PRO A 26 -12.73 10.18 2.57
CA PRO A 26 -11.35 9.74 2.41
C PRO A 26 -11.24 8.56 1.43
N TRP A 27 -10.33 8.66 0.46
CA TRP A 27 -10.04 7.57 -0.47
C TRP A 27 -8.55 7.46 -0.76
N VAL A 28 -8.05 6.23 -0.76
CA VAL A 28 -6.68 5.86 -1.12
C VAL A 28 -6.70 4.48 -1.80
N SER A 29 -5.84 4.28 -2.80
CA SER A 29 -5.69 3.00 -3.48
C SER A 29 -4.25 2.78 -3.96
N VAL A 30 -3.86 1.52 -4.11
CA VAL A 30 -2.58 1.14 -4.71
C VAL A 30 -2.77 1.10 -6.22
N LEU A 31 -2.05 1.96 -6.96
CA LEU A 31 -2.04 1.95 -8.42
C LEU A 31 -1.22 0.78 -8.96
N THR A 32 -0.02 0.60 -8.43
CA THR A 32 0.90 -0.45 -8.84
C THR A 32 1.89 -0.79 -7.72
N THR A 33 2.39 -2.01 -7.75
CA THR A 33 3.45 -2.47 -6.86
C THR A 33 4.64 -2.88 -7.73
N HIS A 34 5.79 -2.29 -7.44
CA HIS A 34 7.04 -2.62 -8.08
C HIS A 34 7.87 -3.46 -7.13
N VAL A 35 8.24 -4.66 -7.56
CA VAL A 35 9.16 -5.55 -6.85
C VAL A 35 10.38 -5.75 -7.73
N ASP A 36 11.56 -5.51 -7.18
CA ASP A 36 12.81 -5.83 -7.85
C ASP A 36 12.91 -7.36 -7.97
N LYS A 37 13.05 -7.82 -9.21
CA LYS A 37 13.12 -9.26 -9.53
C LYS A 37 14.41 -9.92 -9.03
N THR A 38 15.46 -9.14 -8.85
CA THR A 38 16.78 -9.61 -8.40
C THR A 38 16.90 -9.58 -6.88
N ASN A 39 16.19 -8.66 -6.22
CA ASN A 39 16.05 -8.62 -4.78
C ASN A 39 14.60 -8.32 -4.39
N PRO A 40 13.76 -9.34 -4.15
CA PRO A 40 12.34 -9.16 -3.82
C PRO A 40 12.07 -8.38 -2.51
N ARG A 41 13.11 -8.12 -1.69
CA ARG A 41 13.01 -7.23 -0.52
C ARG A 41 12.98 -5.76 -0.91
N ASN A 42 13.43 -5.44 -2.11
CA ASN A 42 13.46 -4.10 -2.64
C ASN A 42 12.24 -3.91 -3.54
N GLY A 43 11.43 -2.92 -3.21
CA GLY A 43 10.23 -2.59 -3.95
C GLY A 43 9.62 -1.29 -3.45
N PHE A 44 8.64 -0.79 -4.18
CA PHE A 44 7.85 0.36 -3.77
C PHE A 44 6.41 0.22 -4.25
N PHE A 45 5.52 0.89 -3.53
CA PHE A 45 4.12 1.04 -3.89
C PHE A 45 3.92 2.42 -4.51
N GLU A 46 3.18 2.48 -5.62
CA GLU A 46 2.61 3.73 -6.10
C GLU A 46 1.19 3.83 -5.59
N LEU A 47 0.94 4.87 -4.80
CA LEU A 47 -0.37 5.14 -4.20
C LEU A 47 -1.03 6.31 -4.92
N ASP A 48 -2.35 6.25 -5.01
CA ASP A 48 -3.19 7.40 -5.35
C ASP A 48 -4.17 7.67 -4.21
N TRP A 49 -4.42 8.94 -3.93
CA TRP A 49 -5.28 9.37 -2.84
C TRP A 49 -5.99 10.68 -3.18
N ASN A 50 -7.02 11.02 -2.41
CA ASN A 50 -7.69 12.32 -2.50
C ASN A 50 -7.37 13.23 -1.29
N ASP A 51 -7.72 14.52 -1.42
CA ASP A 51 -7.44 15.52 -0.38
C ASP A 51 -8.15 15.21 0.94
N TYR A 52 -9.31 14.57 0.90
CA TYR A 52 -10.06 14.17 2.09
C TYR A 52 -9.31 13.12 2.91
N PHE A 53 -8.58 12.23 2.23
CA PHE A 53 -7.72 11.25 2.89
C PHE A 53 -6.59 11.94 3.65
N VAL A 54 -5.84 12.84 3.00
CA VAL A 54 -4.75 13.55 3.65
C VAL A 54 -5.25 14.42 4.81
N GLN A 55 -6.39 15.09 4.63
CA GLN A 55 -7.03 15.85 5.71
C GLN A 55 -7.38 14.95 6.90
N SER A 56 -7.95 13.77 6.66
CA SER A 56 -8.24 12.79 7.71
C SER A 56 -6.98 12.37 8.46
N LEU A 57 -5.87 12.09 7.75
CA LEU A 57 -4.59 11.76 8.40
C LEU A 57 -4.08 12.91 9.28
N LYS A 58 -4.13 14.15 8.77
CA LYS A 58 -3.74 15.34 9.55
C LYS A 58 -4.63 15.52 10.78
N LEU A 59 -5.93 15.30 10.69
CA LEU A 59 -6.84 15.35 11.84
C LEU A 59 -6.51 14.28 12.89
N ASN A 60 -6.03 13.11 12.45
CA ASN A 60 -5.63 12.00 13.32
C ASN A 60 -4.17 12.06 13.80
N GLY A 61 -3.49 13.21 13.62
CA GLY A 61 -2.18 13.46 14.23
C GLY A 61 -0.97 13.25 13.32
N TYR A 62 -1.15 12.79 12.08
CA TYR A 62 -0.04 12.72 11.13
C TYR A 62 0.41 14.12 10.71
N ARG A 63 1.73 14.34 10.59
CA ARG A 63 2.34 15.64 10.29
C ARG A 63 3.46 15.48 9.27
N GLY A 64 3.56 16.41 8.34
CA GLY A 64 4.59 16.47 7.29
C GLY A 64 4.61 17.85 6.65
N LYS A 65 5.70 18.19 5.97
CA LYS A 65 5.85 19.41 5.18
C LYS A 65 5.02 19.35 3.90
N THR A 66 4.84 18.15 3.36
CA THR A 66 4.03 17.89 2.18
C THR A 66 3.00 16.81 2.46
N ASP A 67 2.04 16.67 1.55
CA ASP A 67 1.00 15.65 1.65
C ASP A 67 1.58 14.24 1.48
N GLU A 68 2.60 14.09 0.64
CA GLU A 68 3.36 12.85 0.45
C GLU A 68 4.05 12.43 1.75
N GLU A 69 4.70 13.36 2.47
CA GLU A 69 5.32 13.04 3.76
C GLU A 69 4.29 12.59 4.81
N VAL A 70 3.05 13.11 4.74
CA VAL A 70 1.96 12.71 5.63
C VAL A 70 1.49 11.29 5.29
N VAL A 71 1.26 11.01 4.00
CA VAL A 71 0.82 9.70 3.52
C VAL A 71 1.90 8.64 3.74
N ASP A 72 3.17 8.96 3.51
CA ASP A 72 4.31 8.07 3.72
C ASP A 72 4.43 7.63 5.19
N LYS A 73 4.33 8.56 6.15
CA LYS A 73 4.33 8.22 7.59
C LYS A 73 3.17 7.30 7.97
N TRP A 74 1.97 7.60 7.48
CA TRP A 74 0.81 6.73 7.70
C TRP A 74 1.02 5.34 7.09
N PHE A 75 1.57 5.26 5.89
CA PHE A 75 1.80 3.99 5.21
C PHE A 75 2.84 3.13 5.93
N GLN A 76 3.93 3.76 6.43
CA GLN A 76 4.91 3.09 7.27
C GLN A 76 4.24 2.51 8.53
N ASP A 77 3.50 3.33 9.28
CA ASP A 77 2.79 2.89 10.48
C ASP A 77 1.80 1.75 10.19
N LEU A 78 1.09 1.80 9.07
CA LEU A 78 0.22 0.71 8.60
C LEU A 78 1.01 -0.59 8.39
N CYS A 79 2.13 -0.53 7.65
CA CYS A 79 3.00 -1.69 7.45
C CYS A 79 3.52 -2.25 8.78
N LEU A 80 3.90 -1.39 9.73
CA LEU A 80 4.37 -1.80 11.04
C LEU A 80 3.29 -2.53 11.84
N ASN A 81 2.06 -2.01 11.84
CA ASN A 81 0.95 -2.60 12.57
C ASN A 81 0.59 -3.96 11.99
N VAL A 82 0.53 -4.10 10.66
CA VAL A 82 0.31 -5.39 9.99
C VAL A 82 1.44 -6.39 10.32
N ALA A 83 2.69 -5.94 10.38
CA ALA A 83 3.83 -6.80 10.77
C ALA A 83 3.73 -7.26 12.23
N LYS A 84 3.30 -6.39 13.15
CA LYS A 84 3.08 -6.73 14.57
C LYS A 84 1.94 -7.73 14.75
N GLU A 85 0.80 -7.48 14.11
CA GLU A 85 -0.38 -8.36 14.18
C GLU A 85 -0.10 -9.79 13.66
N THR A 86 0.85 -9.92 12.73
CA THR A 86 1.27 -11.23 12.19
C THR A 86 2.34 -11.94 13.03
N GLY A 87 2.71 -11.41 14.20
CA GLY A 87 3.64 -12.05 15.15
C GLY A 87 5.12 -11.92 14.80
N ASN A 88 5.50 -10.92 13.99
CA ASN A 88 6.90 -10.72 13.55
C ASN A 88 7.55 -9.52 14.26
N GLU A 89 7.55 -9.52 15.60
CA GLU A 89 7.99 -8.39 16.43
C GLU A 89 9.49 -8.05 16.29
N ASP A 90 10.32 -8.94 15.76
CA ASP A 90 11.79 -8.85 15.91
C ASP A 90 12.57 -8.18 14.76
N ASN A 91 11.99 -7.83 13.61
CA ASN A 91 12.79 -7.47 12.42
C ASN A 91 12.29 -6.28 11.56
N VAL A 92 11.50 -5.39 12.15
CA VAL A 92 10.94 -4.23 11.42
C VAL A 92 12.01 -3.21 10.97
N GLY A 93 13.16 -3.14 11.64
CA GLY A 93 14.18 -2.12 11.39
C GLY A 93 15.19 -2.44 10.27
N ASN A 94 15.15 -3.62 9.65
CA ASN A 94 16.10 -3.99 8.61
C ASN A 94 15.42 -4.87 7.56
N SER A 95 15.48 -4.44 6.30
CA SER A 95 14.75 -5.01 5.17
C SER A 95 14.63 -6.54 5.15
N GLY A 96 13.38 -6.99 5.22
CA GLY A 96 12.87 -8.19 4.57
C GLY A 96 13.22 -9.53 5.20
N TYR A 97 12.33 -10.05 6.02
CA TYR A 97 12.09 -11.49 6.12
C TYR A 97 10.58 -11.74 6.30
N VAL A 98 9.96 -12.38 5.29
CA VAL A 98 8.68 -13.05 5.44
C VAL A 98 8.99 -14.40 6.09
N ASN A 99 8.56 -14.60 7.33
CA ASN A 99 8.55 -15.92 7.93
C ASN A 99 7.45 -16.76 7.29
N LYS A 100 7.85 -17.80 6.57
CA LYS A 100 6.94 -18.84 6.07
C LYS A 100 6.58 -19.74 7.26
N VAL A 101 5.39 -19.59 7.82
CA VAL A 101 4.82 -20.62 8.68
C VAL A 101 4.43 -21.77 7.76
N VAL A 102 5.19 -22.86 7.81
CA VAL A 102 4.84 -24.10 7.12
C VAL A 102 3.61 -24.66 7.81
N ARG A 103 2.50 -24.78 7.08
CA ARG A 103 1.35 -25.57 7.54
C ARG A 103 1.78 -27.04 7.54
N ASP A 104 1.40 -27.76 8.58
CA ASP A 104 1.75 -29.17 8.84
C ASP A 104 1.10 -30.18 7.85
N ASP A 105 0.52 -29.70 6.75
CA ASP A 105 -0.22 -30.50 5.76
C ASP A 105 0.47 -30.60 4.39
N GLY A 106 1.69 -30.08 4.25
CA GLY A 106 2.61 -30.48 3.17
C GLY A 106 2.16 -30.19 1.74
N LYS A 107 1.27 -29.21 1.50
CA LYS A 107 0.88 -28.83 0.14
C LYS A 107 0.89 -27.31 -0.06
N THR A 108 1.51 -26.92 -1.17
CA THR A 108 1.61 -25.55 -1.69
C THR A 108 0.32 -25.05 -2.29
#